data_AF-A0A0M2WH13-F1
#
_entry.id   AF-A0A0M2WH13-F1
#
_cell.length_a   1.000
_cell.length_b   1.000
_cell.length_c   1.000
_cell.angle_alpha   90.00
_cell.angle_beta   90.00
_cell.angle_gamma   90.00
#
_symmetry.space_group_name_H-M   'P 1'
#
loop_
_entity.id
_entity.type
_entity.pdbx_description
1 polymer ?
#
loop_
_entity_poly.entity_id
_entity_poly.type
_entity_poly.pdbx_seq_one_letter_code
_entity_poly.pdbx_strand_id
1 'polypeptide(L)'
;MKHRLFACALAACCASAGAAECPPYVKHTPGGDYTNAEDRTGLSVVEKFHFSRAVETLTQGMTGSLGGDISYTLEHFPNHHRALASMAKLGLRLKSAQPVGARYTVSCFFERAIGFAPHDVTARMVYGSYLLSTGQDAMALEQLDAASRLAPDQPTIQYNLGLMYVKKKEYEKASAHAQKAYALGFPLPGLKNKLKAAGKWREPPPAPAVVEAKEAPKAEEPAMPPVDEPSGE
;
A
#
# COMPACT_ATOMS: atom_id res chain seq x y z
N MET A 1 -6.33 -72.70 16.68
CA MET A 1 -5.18 -71.80 16.39
C MET A 1 -5.74 -70.48 15.91
N LYS A 2 -5.46 -69.37 16.58
CA LYS A 2 -6.04 -68.04 16.31
C LYS A 2 -5.13 -67.29 15.33
N HIS A 3 -5.61 -66.99 14.12
CA HIS A 3 -4.93 -66.07 13.21
C HIS A 3 -5.33 -64.63 13.53
N ARG A 4 -4.37 -63.81 13.92
CA ARG A 4 -4.51 -62.34 13.98
C ARG A 4 -3.98 -61.76 12.67
N LEU A 5 -4.87 -61.19 11.86
CA LEU A 5 -4.52 -60.34 10.74
C LEU A 5 -4.01 -58.99 11.28
N PHE A 6 -2.77 -58.63 10.95
CA PHE A 6 -2.25 -57.28 11.13
C PHE A 6 -2.64 -56.44 9.91
N ALA A 7 -3.56 -55.49 10.10
CA ALA A 7 -3.83 -54.44 9.13
C ALA A 7 -2.78 -53.34 9.31
N CYS A 8 -1.90 -53.18 8.32
CA CYS A 8 -0.92 -52.10 8.26
C CYS A 8 -1.63 -50.85 7.70
N ALA A 9 -1.92 -49.87 8.56
CA ALA A 9 -2.45 -48.59 8.12
C ALA A 9 -1.30 -47.73 7.59
N LEU A 10 -1.22 -47.60 6.26
CA LEU A 10 -0.39 -46.60 5.60
C LEU A 10 -1.00 -45.21 5.87
N ALA A 11 -0.39 -44.46 6.78
CA ALA A 11 -0.64 -43.04 6.94
C ALA A 11 -0.17 -42.30 5.69
N ALA A 12 -1.12 -41.81 4.88
CA ALA A 12 -0.84 -40.91 3.79
C ALA A 12 -0.38 -39.56 4.38
N CYS A 13 0.93 -39.34 4.40
CA CYS A 13 1.50 -38.03 4.71
C CYS A 13 1.26 -37.14 3.48
N CYS A 14 0.18 -36.34 3.50
CA CYS A 14 0.02 -35.24 2.56
C CYS A 14 1.09 -34.19 2.87
N ALA A 15 2.24 -34.29 2.21
CA ALA A 15 3.20 -33.20 2.15
C ALA A 15 2.55 -32.06 1.36
N SER A 16 2.05 -31.05 2.07
CA SER A 16 1.74 -29.76 1.46
C SER A 16 3.04 -29.22 0.86
N ALA A 17 3.08 -29.09 -0.48
CA ALA A 17 4.14 -28.38 -1.17
C ALA A 17 4.29 -27.00 -0.51
N GLY A 18 5.42 -26.78 0.15
CA GLY A 18 5.67 -25.61 0.97
C GLY A 18 5.47 -24.33 0.16
N ALA A 19 4.63 -23.43 0.67
CA ALA A 19 4.74 -22.03 0.33
C ALA A 19 6.21 -21.64 0.53
N ALA A 20 6.85 -21.08 -0.50
CA ALA A 20 8.23 -20.59 -0.37
C ALA A 20 8.31 -19.73 0.91
N GLU A 21 9.19 -20.11 1.84
CA GLU A 21 9.33 -19.43 3.12
C GLU A 21 9.59 -17.94 2.88
N CYS A 22 8.77 -17.07 3.45
CA CYS A 22 9.02 -15.63 3.47
C CYS A 22 9.81 -15.29 4.74
N PRO A 23 11.14 -15.13 4.67
CA PRO A 23 11.93 -14.86 5.85
C PRO A 23 11.63 -13.45 6.40
N PRO A 24 11.79 -13.23 7.72
CA PRO A 24 11.66 -11.90 8.30
C PRO A 24 12.67 -10.93 7.70
N TYR A 25 12.34 -9.64 7.73
CA TYR A 25 13.26 -8.59 7.33
C TYR A 25 14.52 -8.58 8.20
N VAL A 26 15.67 -8.38 7.56
CA VAL A 26 16.96 -8.18 8.22
C VAL A 26 17.43 -6.79 7.83
N LYS A 27 17.79 -5.95 8.82
CA LYS A 27 18.18 -4.55 8.55
C LYS A 27 19.46 -4.48 7.74
N HIS A 28 19.44 -3.70 6.67
CA HIS A 28 20.60 -3.36 5.85
C HIS A 28 21.07 -1.93 6.14
N THR A 29 22.32 -1.61 5.81
CA THR A 29 22.87 -0.24 5.91
C THR A 29 23.49 0.16 4.57
N PRO A 30 23.08 1.28 3.95
CA PRO A 30 21.99 2.17 4.39
C PRO A 30 20.61 1.49 4.32
N GLY A 31 19.70 1.75 5.26
CA GLY A 31 18.38 1.11 5.25
C GLY A 31 17.64 1.26 6.57
N GLY A 32 16.36 0.90 6.57
CA GLY A 32 15.48 1.00 7.73
C GLY A 32 14.07 1.47 7.37
N ASP A 33 13.47 2.25 8.26
CA ASP A 33 12.11 2.74 8.12
C ASP A 33 12.02 3.92 7.15
N TYR A 34 11.29 3.70 6.05
CA TYR A 34 11.02 4.71 5.03
C TYR A 34 10.34 5.98 5.56
N THR A 35 9.63 5.88 6.68
CA THR A 35 8.91 6.99 7.31
C THR A 35 9.69 7.68 8.42
N ASN A 36 10.82 7.09 8.85
CA ASN A 36 11.69 7.67 9.87
C ASN A 36 12.75 8.60 9.23
N ALA A 37 12.93 9.80 9.79
CA ALA A 37 13.85 10.78 9.22
C ALA A 37 15.33 10.37 9.30
N GLU A 38 15.75 9.66 10.35
CA GLU A 38 17.14 9.25 10.57
C GLU A 38 17.55 8.15 9.60
N ASP A 39 16.72 7.10 9.47
CA ASP A 39 16.94 5.99 8.54
C ASP A 39 16.98 6.47 7.07
N ARG A 40 16.31 7.60 6.75
CA ARG A 40 16.31 8.19 5.40
C ARG A 40 17.61 8.87 5.00
N THR A 41 18.59 9.02 5.89
CA THR A 41 19.91 9.58 5.54
C THR A 41 20.56 8.85 4.36
N GLY A 42 20.36 7.53 4.28
CA GLY A 42 20.85 6.68 3.18
C GLY A 42 19.84 6.40 2.07
N LEU A 43 18.61 6.91 2.17
CA LEU A 43 17.55 6.67 1.17
C LEU A 43 17.93 7.23 -0.20
N SER A 44 18.56 8.40 -0.22
CA SER A 44 18.98 9.05 -1.48
C SER A 44 19.98 8.21 -2.26
N VAL A 45 20.85 7.46 -1.59
CA VAL A 45 21.81 6.54 -2.24
C VAL A 45 21.05 5.38 -2.88
N VAL A 46 20.14 4.75 -2.14
CA VAL A 46 19.35 3.62 -2.66
C VAL A 46 18.47 4.05 -3.83
N GLU A 47 17.70 5.14 -3.72
CA GLU A 47 16.83 5.61 -4.79
C GLU A 47 17.63 6.05 -6.03
N LYS A 48 18.80 6.70 -5.84
CA LYS A 48 19.67 7.16 -6.93
C LYS A 48 20.19 6.03 -7.81
N PHE A 49 20.43 4.83 -7.26
CA PHE A 49 20.99 3.71 -8.01
C PHE A 49 19.96 2.65 -8.39
N HIS A 50 18.83 2.54 -7.69
CA HIS A 50 17.86 1.46 -7.88
C HIS A 50 16.39 1.89 -7.94
N PHE A 51 16.07 3.17 -7.74
CA PHE A 51 14.67 3.61 -7.77
C PHE A 51 14.46 4.96 -8.47
N SER A 52 14.98 5.07 -9.70
CA SER A 52 14.71 6.21 -10.57
C SER A 52 13.23 6.31 -10.95
N ARG A 53 12.86 7.44 -11.56
CA ARG A 53 11.52 7.64 -12.12
C ARG A 53 11.16 6.57 -13.17
N ALA A 54 12.13 6.08 -13.95
CA ALA A 54 11.90 5.03 -14.95
C ALA A 54 11.55 3.68 -14.29
N VAL A 55 12.21 3.37 -13.17
CA VAL A 55 11.89 2.19 -12.36
C VAL A 55 10.51 2.34 -11.75
N GLU A 56 10.22 3.48 -11.11
CA GLU A 56 8.93 3.72 -10.46
C GLU A 56 7.75 3.60 -11.46
N THR A 57 7.92 4.16 -12.66
CA THR A 57 6.90 4.14 -13.73
C THR A 57 6.86 2.83 -14.52
N LEU A 58 7.79 1.91 -14.21
CA LEU A 58 7.95 0.60 -14.84
C LEU A 58 8.23 0.71 -16.35
N THR A 59 9.08 1.65 -16.76
CA THR A 59 9.51 1.81 -18.15
C THR A 59 10.85 1.13 -18.41
N GLN A 60 11.81 1.26 -17.49
CA GLN A 60 13.16 0.71 -17.65
C GLN A 60 13.84 0.46 -16.29
N GLY A 61 14.57 -0.65 -16.17
CA GLY A 61 15.47 -0.91 -15.04
C GLY A 61 16.76 -0.10 -15.12
N MET A 62 17.40 0.14 -13.97
CA MET A 62 18.67 0.84 -13.83
C MET A 62 19.86 -0.11 -13.89
N THR A 63 19.86 -1.19 -13.10
CA THR A 63 21.00 -2.12 -13.04
C THR A 63 20.68 -3.49 -13.63
N GLY A 64 19.52 -3.62 -14.28
CA GLY A 64 19.09 -4.85 -14.95
C GLY A 64 17.59 -4.88 -15.14
N SER A 65 16.92 -5.76 -14.39
CA SER A 65 15.46 -5.90 -14.46
C SER A 65 14.75 -4.95 -13.51
N LEU A 66 13.55 -4.51 -13.88
CA LEU A 66 12.65 -3.74 -12.99
C LEU A 66 12.43 -4.47 -11.67
N GLY A 67 12.26 -5.80 -11.69
CA GLY A 67 12.08 -6.59 -10.47
C GLY A 67 13.30 -6.56 -9.56
N GLY A 68 14.51 -6.63 -10.13
CA GLY A 68 15.76 -6.55 -9.37
C GLY A 68 15.99 -5.18 -8.71
N ASP A 69 15.78 -4.09 -9.44
CA ASP A 69 15.94 -2.73 -8.91
C ASP A 69 14.95 -2.41 -7.78
N ILE A 70 13.69 -2.79 -7.97
CA ILE A 70 12.66 -2.62 -6.94
C ILE A 70 12.94 -3.55 -5.76
N SER A 71 13.41 -4.79 -6.00
CA SER A 71 13.83 -5.73 -4.95
C SER A 71 14.92 -5.14 -4.07
N TYR A 72 15.99 -4.61 -4.68
CA TYR A 72 17.09 -3.99 -3.95
C TYR A 72 16.58 -2.87 -3.04
N THR A 73 15.70 -2.01 -3.58
CA THR A 73 15.10 -0.91 -2.82
C THR A 73 14.32 -1.42 -1.60
N LEU A 74 13.50 -2.46 -1.78
CA LEU A 74 12.70 -3.07 -0.72
C LEU A 74 13.50 -3.92 0.27
N GLU A 75 14.69 -4.39 -0.13
CA GLU A 75 15.63 -5.04 0.77
C GLU A 75 16.33 -4.03 1.69
N HIS A 76 16.49 -2.77 1.29
CA HIS A 76 17.07 -1.74 2.16
C HIS A 76 15.99 -0.99 2.96
N PHE A 77 14.85 -0.70 2.34
CA PHE A 77 13.71 -0.01 2.94
C PHE A 77 12.43 -0.84 2.72
N PRO A 78 12.10 -1.79 3.62
CA PRO A 78 11.03 -2.76 3.39
C PRO A 78 9.65 -2.11 3.31
N ASN A 79 9.41 -1.00 4.02
CA ASN A 79 8.19 -0.21 3.93
C ASN A 79 8.30 0.97 2.95
N HIS A 80 9.17 0.91 1.93
CA HIS A 80 9.26 1.96 0.93
C HIS A 80 8.00 2.01 0.06
N HIS A 81 7.12 2.98 0.33
CA HIS A 81 5.76 3.02 -0.23
C HIS A 81 5.72 2.99 -1.76
N ARG A 82 6.55 3.81 -2.40
CA ARG A 82 6.62 3.90 -3.87
C ARG A 82 7.11 2.60 -4.49
N ALA A 83 8.17 1.99 -3.94
CA ALA A 83 8.72 0.72 -4.40
C ALA A 83 7.73 -0.44 -4.21
N LEU A 84 7.02 -0.51 -3.07
CA LEU A 84 5.97 -1.50 -2.84
C LEU A 84 4.84 -1.37 -3.88
N ALA A 85 4.39 -0.14 -4.15
CA ALA A 85 3.37 0.12 -5.17
C ALA A 85 3.86 -0.25 -6.59
N SER A 86 5.11 0.06 -6.93
CA SER A 86 5.73 -0.33 -8.20
C SER A 86 5.88 -1.85 -8.33
N MET A 87 6.31 -2.56 -7.28
CA MET A 87 6.41 -4.03 -7.27
C MET A 87 5.04 -4.68 -7.47
N ALA A 88 4.02 -4.21 -6.74
CA ALA A 88 2.65 -4.68 -6.91
C ALA A 88 2.15 -4.46 -8.35
N LYS A 89 2.34 -3.27 -8.90
CA LYS A 89 1.95 -2.95 -10.28
C LYS A 89 2.71 -3.79 -11.31
N LEU A 90 4.00 -4.05 -11.08
CA LEU A 90 4.81 -4.90 -11.95
C LEU A 90 4.31 -6.36 -11.92
N GLY A 91 4.08 -6.91 -10.73
CA GLY A 91 3.51 -8.25 -10.58
C GLY A 91 2.15 -8.40 -11.27
N LEU A 92 1.26 -7.42 -11.11
CA LEU A 92 -0.04 -7.41 -11.81
C LEU A 92 0.12 -7.31 -13.33
N ARG A 93 0.99 -6.42 -13.82
CA ARG A 93 1.25 -6.24 -15.26
C ARG A 93 1.78 -7.53 -15.91
N LEU A 94 2.71 -8.19 -15.23
CA LEU A 94 3.35 -9.42 -15.71
C LEU A 94 2.56 -10.68 -15.38
N LYS A 95 1.48 -10.58 -14.59
CA LYS A 95 0.74 -11.70 -14.01
C LYS A 95 1.68 -12.70 -13.30
N SER A 96 2.68 -12.18 -12.59
CA SER A 96 3.66 -12.97 -11.86
C SER A 96 3.64 -12.63 -10.38
N ALA A 97 3.63 -13.67 -9.53
CA ALA A 97 3.80 -13.53 -8.10
C ALA A 97 5.23 -13.08 -7.73
N GLN A 98 6.21 -13.32 -8.60
CA GLN A 98 7.61 -12.92 -8.43
C GLN A 98 8.15 -12.41 -9.77
N PRO A 99 8.14 -11.08 -10.00
CA PRO A 99 8.72 -10.49 -11.20
C PRO A 99 10.18 -10.91 -11.42
N VAL A 100 10.59 -11.01 -12.70
CA VAL A 100 11.97 -11.40 -13.05
C VAL A 100 12.99 -10.52 -12.31
N GLY A 101 13.98 -11.17 -11.70
CA GLY A 101 15.04 -10.54 -10.91
C GLY A 101 14.65 -10.12 -9.50
N ALA A 102 13.36 -10.16 -9.13
CA ALA A 102 12.96 -9.93 -7.76
C ALA A 102 13.37 -11.10 -6.85
N ARG A 103 13.92 -10.81 -5.68
CA ARG A 103 14.38 -11.83 -4.73
C ARG A 103 13.23 -12.58 -4.06
N TYR A 104 12.12 -11.89 -3.81
CA TYR A 104 10.96 -12.41 -3.12
C TYR A 104 9.69 -12.22 -3.95
N THR A 105 8.62 -12.93 -3.58
CA THR A 105 7.29 -12.69 -4.14
C THR A 105 6.79 -11.30 -3.74
N VAL A 106 5.85 -10.76 -4.51
CA VAL A 106 5.18 -9.48 -4.20
C VAL A 106 4.57 -9.53 -2.80
N SER A 107 3.85 -10.61 -2.44
CA SER A 107 3.28 -10.78 -1.10
C SER A 107 4.35 -10.81 -0.02
N CYS A 108 5.47 -11.51 -0.24
CA CYS A 108 6.53 -11.58 0.77
C CYS A 108 7.19 -10.21 1.02
N PHE A 109 7.32 -9.34 0.02
CA PHE A 109 7.75 -7.96 0.27
C PHE A 109 6.80 -7.19 1.19
N PHE A 110 5.48 -7.36 1.02
CA PHE A 110 4.50 -6.74 1.92
C PHE A 110 4.52 -7.37 3.32
N GLU A 111 4.63 -8.68 3.43
CA GLU A 111 4.75 -9.38 4.72
C GLU A 111 5.98 -8.90 5.49
N ARG A 112 7.12 -8.72 4.81
CA ARG A 112 8.34 -8.14 5.38
C ARG A 112 8.14 -6.68 5.80
N ALA A 113 7.48 -5.87 4.96
CA ALA A 113 7.18 -4.47 5.26
C ALA A 113 6.31 -4.34 6.52
N ILE A 114 5.25 -5.14 6.62
CA ILE A 114 4.30 -5.12 7.73
C ILE A 114 4.91 -5.73 8.99
N GLY A 115 5.73 -6.78 8.85
CA GLY A 115 6.47 -7.34 9.97
C GLY A 115 7.48 -6.33 10.55
N PHE A 116 8.10 -5.52 9.71
CA PHE A 116 9.02 -4.46 10.13
C PHE A 116 8.31 -3.22 10.69
N ALA A 117 7.26 -2.73 10.02
CA ALA A 117 6.48 -1.56 10.41
C ALA A 117 4.97 -1.90 10.49
N PRO A 118 4.50 -2.51 11.60
CA PRO A 118 3.13 -3.01 11.71
C PRO A 118 2.04 -1.93 11.63
N HIS A 119 2.38 -0.67 11.89
CA HIS A 119 1.45 0.47 11.85
C HIS A 119 1.56 1.29 10.56
N ASP A 120 2.32 0.83 9.56
CA ASP A 120 2.40 1.53 8.28
C ASP A 120 1.11 1.36 7.48
N VAL A 121 0.26 2.40 7.57
CA VAL A 121 -1.04 2.48 6.89
C VAL A 121 -0.90 2.33 5.38
N THR A 122 0.12 2.95 4.79
CA THR A 122 0.32 2.97 3.35
C THR A 122 0.73 1.59 2.86
N ALA A 123 1.67 0.91 3.53
CA ALA A 123 2.07 -0.45 3.18
C ALA A 123 0.88 -1.42 3.22
N ARG A 124 0.06 -1.38 4.28
CA ARG A 124 -1.15 -2.21 4.40
C ARG A 124 -2.20 -1.89 3.34
N MET A 125 -2.44 -0.61 3.05
CA MET A 125 -3.37 -0.17 2.01
C MET A 125 -2.96 -0.63 0.61
N VAL A 126 -1.67 -0.51 0.26
CA VAL A 126 -1.15 -0.99 -1.02
C VAL A 126 -1.23 -2.51 -1.09
N TYR A 127 -0.92 -3.22 0.00
CA TYR A 127 -1.04 -4.68 0.03
C TYR A 127 -2.48 -5.14 -0.16
N GLY A 128 -3.42 -4.55 0.57
CA GLY A 128 -4.85 -4.82 0.41
C GLY A 128 -5.34 -4.58 -1.03
N SER A 129 -4.86 -3.53 -1.69
CA SER A 129 -5.16 -3.24 -3.10
C SER A 129 -4.61 -4.32 -4.05
N TYR A 130 -3.41 -4.82 -3.80
CA TYR A 130 -2.78 -5.90 -4.56
C TYR A 130 -3.52 -7.23 -4.35
N LEU A 131 -3.87 -7.56 -3.11
CA LEU A 131 -4.63 -8.76 -2.75
C LEU A 131 -6.01 -8.77 -3.39
N LEU A 132 -6.71 -7.62 -3.38
CA LEU A 132 -7.97 -7.41 -4.11
C LEU A 132 -7.82 -7.72 -5.60
N SER A 133 -6.76 -7.20 -6.21
CA SER A 133 -6.48 -7.32 -7.64
C SER A 133 -6.07 -8.74 -8.05
N THR A 134 -5.58 -9.54 -7.09
CA THR A 134 -5.20 -10.95 -7.28
C THR A 134 -6.25 -11.94 -6.75
N GLY A 135 -7.38 -11.45 -6.25
CA GLY A 135 -8.51 -12.26 -5.80
C GLY A 135 -8.36 -12.88 -4.40
N GLN A 136 -7.37 -12.45 -3.63
CA GLN A 136 -7.10 -12.91 -2.26
C GLN A 136 -7.95 -12.15 -1.24
N ASP A 137 -9.27 -12.29 -1.35
CA ASP A 137 -10.27 -11.45 -0.68
C ASP A 137 -10.17 -11.41 0.85
N ALA A 138 -9.97 -12.57 1.48
CA ALA A 138 -9.92 -12.68 2.94
C ALA A 138 -8.74 -11.89 3.51
N MET A 139 -7.55 -12.09 2.91
CA MET A 139 -6.35 -11.34 3.27
C MET A 139 -6.49 -9.86 2.94
N ALA A 140 -7.11 -9.51 1.80
CA ALA A 140 -7.34 -8.12 1.43
C ALA A 140 -8.18 -7.39 2.49
N LEU A 141 -9.27 -8.02 2.93
CA LEU A 141 -10.13 -7.46 3.98
C LEU A 141 -9.36 -7.28 5.29
N GLU A 142 -8.58 -8.26 5.72
CA GLU A 142 -7.76 -8.17 6.92
C GLU A 142 -6.83 -6.94 6.89
N GLN A 143 -6.08 -6.77 5.80
CA GLN A 143 -5.13 -5.67 5.66
C GLN A 143 -5.82 -4.31 5.56
N LEU A 144 -6.92 -4.22 4.81
CA LEU A 144 -7.68 -2.98 4.67
C LEU A 144 -8.40 -2.59 5.96
N ASP A 145 -8.95 -3.56 6.70
CA ASP A 145 -9.57 -3.31 8.01
C ASP A 145 -8.52 -2.83 9.03
N ALA A 146 -7.34 -3.46 9.05
CA ALA A 146 -6.24 -2.99 9.90
C ALA A 146 -5.81 -1.55 9.53
N ALA A 147 -5.66 -1.26 8.24
CA ALA A 147 -5.33 0.08 7.79
C ALA A 147 -6.43 1.11 8.11
N SER A 148 -7.70 0.73 7.98
CA SER A 148 -8.87 1.57 8.27
C SER A 148 -8.98 1.92 9.76
N ARG A 149 -8.60 1.00 10.66
CA ARG A 149 -8.55 1.31 12.11
C ARG A 149 -7.50 2.38 12.44
N LEU A 150 -6.39 2.40 11.70
CA LEU A 150 -5.30 3.36 11.89
C LEU A 150 -5.58 4.70 11.19
N ALA A 151 -6.21 4.66 10.02
CA ALA A 151 -6.54 5.84 9.22
C ALA A 151 -7.97 5.71 8.67
N PRO A 152 -9.00 5.98 9.49
CA PRO A 152 -10.39 5.81 9.09
C PRO A 152 -10.81 6.77 7.96
N ASP A 153 -10.09 7.88 7.77
CA ASP A 153 -10.41 8.91 6.78
C ASP A 153 -9.49 8.87 5.55
N GLN A 154 -8.83 7.74 5.30
CA GLN A 154 -8.05 7.54 4.07
C GLN A 154 -8.96 7.14 2.89
N PRO A 155 -9.15 7.98 1.85
CA PRO A 155 -10.14 7.76 0.79
C PRO A 155 -9.93 6.44 0.02
N THR A 156 -8.68 6.07 -0.25
CA THR A 156 -8.34 4.83 -0.95
C THR A 156 -8.72 3.58 -0.16
N ILE A 157 -8.55 3.60 1.17
CA ILE A 157 -8.95 2.49 2.05
C ILE A 157 -10.46 2.33 2.01
N GLN A 158 -11.20 3.44 2.17
CA GLN A 158 -12.66 3.45 2.11
C GLN A 158 -13.18 2.94 0.77
N TYR A 159 -12.57 3.36 -0.34
CA TYR A 159 -12.92 2.86 -1.67
C TYR A 159 -12.71 1.36 -1.82
N ASN A 160 -11.54 0.85 -1.39
CA ASN A 160 -11.21 -0.57 -1.50
C ASN A 160 -12.10 -1.46 -0.60
N LEU A 161 -12.40 -1.02 0.63
CA LEU A 161 -13.38 -1.69 1.49
C LEU A 161 -14.77 -1.72 0.83
N GLY A 162 -15.17 -0.61 0.21
CA GLY A 162 -16.41 -0.56 -0.56
C GLY A 162 -16.45 -1.60 -1.68
N LEU A 163 -15.37 -1.73 -2.46
CA LEU A 163 -15.25 -2.76 -3.50
C LEU A 163 -15.32 -4.19 -2.93
N MET A 164 -14.67 -4.43 -1.79
CA MET A 164 -14.75 -5.71 -1.07
C MET A 164 -16.18 -6.05 -0.68
N TYR A 165 -16.91 -5.11 -0.08
CA TYR A 165 -18.29 -5.35 0.33
C TYR A 165 -19.25 -5.52 -0.86
N VAL A 166 -19.01 -4.85 -2.00
CA VAL A 166 -19.74 -5.14 -3.25
C VAL A 166 -19.53 -6.60 -3.66
N LYS A 167 -18.29 -7.10 -3.63
CA LYS A 167 -17.98 -8.49 -4.00
C LYS A 167 -18.69 -9.50 -3.09
N LYS A 168 -18.79 -9.19 -1.80
CA LYS A 168 -19.52 -9.98 -0.80
C LYS A 168 -21.06 -9.81 -0.85
N LYS A 169 -21.57 -8.96 -1.74
CA LYS A 169 -22.99 -8.55 -1.84
C LYS A 169 -23.53 -7.89 -0.56
N GLU A 170 -22.64 -7.38 0.29
CA GLU A 170 -22.96 -6.60 1.50
C GLU A 170 -23.17 -5.12 1.12
N TYR A 171 -24.19 -4.85 0.31
CA TYR A 171 -24.32 -3.56 -0.38
C TYR A 171 -24.52 -2.35 0.53
N GLU A 172 -25.16 -2.51 1.69
CA GLU A 172 -25.34 -1.40 2.65
C GLU A 172 -23.98 -0.90 3.18
N LYS A 173 -23.09 -1.82 3.58
CA LYS A 173 -21.72 -1.48 3.99
C LYS A 173 -20.94 -0.88 2.82
N ALA A 174 -21.05 -1.48 1.64
CA ALA A 174 -20.39 -0.97 0.45
C ALA A 174 -20.79 0.48 0.14
N SER A 175 -22.08 0.81 0.24
CA SER A 175 -22.59 2.17 0.03
C SER A 175 -22.07 3.15 1.07
N ALA A 176 -22.01 2.78 2.36
CA ALA A 176 -21.45 3.63 3.41
C ALA A 176 -19.96 3.95 3.15
N HIS A 177 -19.16 2.92 2.84
CA HIS A 177 -17.75 3.09 2.50
C HIS A 177 -17.54 3.92 1.22
N ALA A 178 -18.38 3.70 0.21
CA ALA A 178 -18.35 4.47 -1.03
C ALA A 178 -18.65 5.95 -0.79
N GLN A 179 -19.71 6.26 -0.03
CA GLN A 179 -20.06 7.64 0.32
C GLN A 179 -18.91 8.33 1.06
N LYS A 180 -18.29 7.65 2.03
CA LYS A 180 -17.13 8.18 2.75
C LYS A 180 -15.95 8.43 1.80
N ALA A 181 -15.61 7.47 0.95
CA ALA A 181 -14.52 7.63 -0.03
C ALA A 181 -14.73 8.84 -0.95
N TYR A 182 -15.95 9.03 -1.45
CA TYR A 182 -16.28 10.14 -2.35
C TYR A 182 -16.39 11.49 -1.65
N ALA A 183 -16.87 11.52 -0.40
CA ALA A 183 -16.84 12.72 0.43
C ALA A 183 -15.39 13.18 0.71
N LEU A 184 -14.47 12.23 0.80
CA LEU A 184 -13.02 12.47 0.94
C LEU A 184 -12.32 12.73 -0.41
N GLY A 185 -13.06 12.92 -1.50
CA GLY A 185 -12.51 13.29 -2.81
C GLY A 185 -11.91 12.15 -3.63
N PHE A 186 -12.23 10.88 -3.33
CA PHE A 186 -11.72 9.77 -4.14
C PHE A 186 -12.22 9.86 -5.59
N PRO A 187 -11.32 9.80 -6.60
CA PRO A 187 -11.68 10.23 -7.96
C PRO A 187 -12.35 9.15 -8.82
N LEU A 188 -12.21 7.86 -8.49
CA LEU A 188 -12.61 6.80 -9.42
C LEU A 188 -14.10 6.45 -9.28
N PRO A 189 -14.88 6.49 -10.38
CA PRO A 189 -16.33 6.20 -10.33
C PRO A 189 -16.65 4.70 -10.25
N GLY A 190 -15.65 3.82 -10.28
CA GLY A 190 -15.86 2.37 -10.44
C GLY A 190 -16.75 1.75 -9.36
N LEU A 191 -16.56 2.12 -8.10
CA LEU A 191 -17.40 1.65 -6.99
C LEU A 191 -18.84 2.17 -7.10
N LYS A 192 -19.03 3.47 -7.35
CA LYS A 192 -20.35 4.07 -7.64
C LYS A 192 -21.06 3.35 -8.78
N ASN A 193 -20.36 3.05 -9.87
CA ASN A 193 -20.93 2.34 -11.03
C ASN A 193 -21.39 0.93 -10.65
N LYS A 194 -20.61 0.18 -9.87
CA LYS A 194 -20.99 -1.16 -9.38
C LYS A 194 -22.23 -1.10 -8.48
N LEU A 195 -22.32 -0.11 -7.60
CA LEU A 195 -23.47 0.08 -6.73
C LEU A 195 -24.72 0.53 -7.50
N LYS A 196 -24.57 1.39 -8.52
CA LYS A 196 -25.67 1.76 -9.43
C LYS A 196 -26.19 0.56 -10.20
N ALA A 197 -25.31 -0.26 -10.76
CA ALA A 197 -25.68 -1.48 -11.46
C ALA A 197 -26.43 -2.49 -10.57
N ALA A 198 -26.12 -2.52 -9.27
CA ALA A 198 -26.84 -3.34 -8.29
C ALA A 198 -28.16 -2.70 -7.78
N GLY A 199 -28.49 -1.47 -8.18
CA GLY A 199 -29.64 -0.71 -7.66
C GLY A 199 -29.47 -0.27 -6.20
N LYS A 200 -28.22 -0.15 -5.71
CA LYS A 200 -27.88 0.11 -4.30
C LYS A 200 -27.16 1.43 -4.05
N TRP A 201 -26.90 2.21 -5.10
CA TRP A 201 -26.34 3.54 -4.96
C TRP A 201 -27.42 4.56 -4.60
N ARG A 202 -27.16 5.34 -3.55
CA ARG A 202 -27.92 6.55 -3.22
C ARG A 202 -26.97 7.72 -3.33
N GLU A 203 -27.34 8.74 -4.13
CA GLU A 203 -26.54 9.96 -4.18
C GLU A 203 -26.48 10.56 -2.77
N PRO A 204 -25.27 10.89 -2.26
CA PRO A 204 -25.17 11.60 -1.00
C PRO A 204 -25.88 12.96 -1.15
N PRO A 205 -26.48 13.49 -0.08
CA PRO A 205 -27.01 14.84 -0.09
C PRO A 205 -25.92 15.80 -0.58
N PRO A 206 -26.27 16.86 -1.32
CA PRO A 206 -25.29 17.86 -1.74
C PRO A 206 -24.51 18.31 -0.51
N ALA A 207 -23.18 18.34 -0.63
CA ALA A 207 -22.35 18.87 0.45
C ALA A 207 -22.91 20.24 0.83
N PRO A 208 -22.98 20.57 2.14
CA PRO A 208 -23.29 21.94 2.52
C PRO A 208 -22.33 22.84 1.74
N ALA A 209 -22.88 23.87 1.08
CA ALA A 209 -22.10 24.80 0.29
C ALA A 209 -20.87 25.17 1.10
N VAL A 210 -19.68 24.92 0.55
CA VAL A 210 -18.44 25.37 1.17
C VAL A 210 -18.59 26.88 1.21
N VAL A 211 -18.98 27.40 2.37
CA VAL A 211 -18.87 28.82 2.67
C VAL A 211 -17.38 29.07 2.54
N GLU A 212 -17.00 29.73 1.44
CA GLU A 212 -15.65 30.24 1.26
C GLU A 212 -15.29 30.93 2.56
N ALA A 213 -14.29 30.39 3.26
CA ALA A 213 -13.73 31.05 4.41
C ALA A 213 -13.29 32.43 3.92
N LYS A 214 -14.01 33.48 4.34
CA LYS A 214 -13.60 34.85 4.08
C LYS A 214 -12.14 34.94 4.47
N GLU A 215 -11.33 35.30 3.48
CA GLU A 215 -9.91 35.55 3.62
C GLU A 215 -9.73 36.45 4.86
N ALA A 216 -9.06 35.92 5.88
CA ALA A 216 -8.75 36.71 7.06
C ALA A 216 -7.93 37.92 6.58
N PRO A 217 -8.21 39.14 7.07
CA PRO A 217 -7.42 40.30 6.69
C PRO A 217 -5.95 40.01 7.00
N LYS A 218 -5.09 40.16 6.00
CA LYS A 218 -3.64 40.08 6.18
C LYS A 218 -3.27 41.02 7.33
N ALA A 219 -2.66 40.46 8.37
CA ALA A 219 -1.98 41.26 9.36
C ALA A 219 -0.90 42.07 8.63
N GLU A 220 -0.98 43.40 8.73
CA GLU A 220 0.11 44.29 8.31
C GLU A 220 1.37 43.88 9.07
N GLU A 221 2.40 43.47 8.33
CA GLU A 221 3.74 43.32 8.90
C GLU A 221 4.18 44.68 9.45
N PRO A 222 4.64 44.75 10.72
CA PRO A 222 5.17 46.00 11.24
C PRO A 222 6.40 46.42 10.44
N ALA A 223 6.40 47.67 9.99
CA ALA A 223 7.49 48.26 9.23
C ALA A 223 8.83 48.07 9.95
N MET A 224 9.80 47.48 9.24
CA MET A 224 11.19 47.43 9.68
C MET A 224 11.70 48.87 9.90
N PRO A 225 12.32 49.17 11.07
CA PRO A 225 12.98 50.46 11.26
C PRO A 225 14.15 50.61 10.28
N PRO A 226 14.48 51.85 9.87
CA PRO A 226 15.58 52.09 8.94
C PRO A 226 16.90 51.60 9.51
N VAL A 227 17.69 50.96 8.66
CA VAL A 227 19.05 50.51 8.98
C VAL A 227 19.97 51.70 8.79
N ASP A 228 20.61 52.17 9.85
CA ASP A 228 21.62 53.23 9.77
C ASP A 228 22.85 52.73 8.99
N GLU A 229 23.20 53.46 7.93
CA GLU A 229 24.45 53.25 7.19
C GLU A 229 25.67 53.65 8.05
N PRO A 230 26.75 52.87 8.06
CA PRO A 230 27.97 53.26 8.76
C PRO A 230 28.66 54.40 7.99
N SER A 231 28.92 55.50 8.71
CA SER A 231 29.80 56.57 8.27
C SER A 231 31.23 56.02 8.12
N GLY A 232 31.83 56.27 6.96
CA GLY A 232 33.19 55.89 6.67
C GLY A 232 34.22 56.78 7.35
N GLU A 233 35.32 56.15 7.76
CA GLU A 233 36.68 56.70 7.80
C GLU A 233 37.65 55.63 7.30
#